data_AF-A0A7Y0N407-F1
#
_entry.id   AF-A0A7Y0N407-F1
#
_cell.length_a   1.000
_cell.length_b   1.000
_cell.length_c   1.000
_cell.angle_alpha   90.00
_cell.angle_beta   90.00
_cell.angle_gamma   90.00
#
_symmetry.space_group_name_H-M   'P 1'
#
loop_
_entity.id
_entity.type
_entity.pdbx_description
1 polymer ?
#
loop_
_entity_poly.entity_id
_entity_poly.type
_entity_poly.pdbx_seq_one_letter_code
_entity_poly.pdbx_strand_id
1 'polypeptide(L)'
;HSAVQLKAKPTFGNLLVWKVIYETEDNYYVDAVRVGRSIKIYPGESTPKLNVKTQFPWLDPQSQQAKDIERFRWFSNGFVVQDPDDEMRIVDVRYSIVPNQINALWGINLSPKASADEHVEYTAHRGSTAEDRQTFLNMLTD
;
A
#
# COMPACT_ATOMS: atom_id res chain seq x y z
N HIS A 1 -12.23 -15.83 -2.61
CA HIS A 1 -12.54 -14.59 -1.87
C HIS A 1 -13.74 -13.91 -2.52
N SER A 2 -14.75 -13.48 -1.76
CA SER A 2 -15.81 -12.60 -2.27
C SER A 2 -15.36 -11.16 -2.07
N ALA A 3 -15.13 -10.44 -3.17
CA ALA A 3 -14.66 -9.06 -3.11
C ALA A 3 -15.77 -8.13 -2.59
N VAL A 4 -15.47 -7.36 -1.55
CA VAL A 4 -16.38 -6.37 -0.96
C VAL A 4 -16.28 -5.05 -1.71
N GLN A 5 -15.07 -4.69 -2.15
CA GLN A 5 -14.82 -3.53 -3.01
C GLN A 5 -13.68 -3.86 -3.98
N LEU A 6 -13.74 -3.29 -5.18
CA LEU A 6 -12.69 -3.37 -6.20
C LEU A 6 -12.43 -1.97 -6.76
N LYS A 7 -11.15 -1.62 -6.88
CA LYS A 7 -10.67 -0.41 -7.54
C LYS A 7 -9.63 -0.78 -8.58
N ALA A 8 -9.79 -0.24 -9.79
CA ALA A 8 -8.80 -0.36 -10.85
C ALA A 8 -8.32 1.03 -11.25
N LYS A 9 -7.02 1.16 -11.50
CA LYS A 9 -6.44 2.41 -12.01
C LYS A 9 -5.28 2.14 -12.96
N PRO A 10 -5.07 3.01 -13.97
CA PRO A 10 -3.89 2.90 -14.81
C PRO A 10 -2.62 3.13 -13.99
N THR A 11 -1.54 2.46 -14.38
CA THR A 11 -0.21 2.74 -13.84
C THR A 11 0.34 4.04 -14.42
N PHE A 12 1.40 4.59 -13.80
CA PHE A 12 1.95 5.88 -14.22
C PHE A 12 2.39 5.85 -15.70
N GLY A 13 1.98 6.89 -16.44
CA GLY A 13 2.46 7.14 -17.80
C GLY A 13 1.92 6.22 -18.90
N ASN A 14 0.94 5.34 -18.63
CA ASN A 14 0.37 4.48 -19.66
C ASN A 14 -1.08 4.03 -19.34
N LEU A 15 -1.77 3.49 -20.34
CA LEU A 15 -3.13 2.91 -20.23
C LEU A 15 -3.16 1.39 -20.47
N LEU A 16 -1.99 0.75 -20.57
CA LEU A 16 -1.87 -0.68 -20.89
C LEU A 16 -1.91 -1.54 -19.64
N VAL A 17 -1.18 -1.16 -18.60
CA VAL A 17 -1.08 -1.93 -17.35
C VAL A 17 -1.84 -1.19 -16.25
N TRP A 18 -2.78 -1.90 -15.64
CA TRP A 18 -3.66 -1.41 -14.60
C TRP A 18 -3.33 -2.10 -13.28
N LYS A 19 -3.23 -1.33 -12.20
CA LYS A 19 -3.23 -1.88 -10.84
C LYS A 19 -4.67 -2.11 -10.43
N VAL A 20 -4.97 -3.31 -9.98
CA VAL A 20 -6.25 -3.69 -9.40
C VAL A 20 -6.04 -3.91 -7.91
N ILE A 21 -6.90 -3.30 -7.11
CA ILE A 21 -6.91 -3.45 -5.66
C ILE A 21 -8.31 -3.93 -5.30
N TYR A 22 -8.41 -5.04 -4.60
CA TYR A 22 -9.69 -5.52 -4.08
C TYR A 22 -9.54 -5.94 -2.63
N GLU A 23 -10.65 -5.98 -1.93
CA GLU A 23 -10.66 -6.30 -0.50
C GLU A 23 -11.68 -7.38 -0.15
N THR A 24 -11.32 -8.17 0.85
CA THR A 24 -12.28 -8.94 1.64
C THR A 24 -12.60 -8.17 2.93
N GLU A 25 -13.28 -8.80 3.88
CA GLU A 25 -13.45 -8.25 5.22
C GLU A 25 -12.09 -7.95 5.87
N ASP A 26 -11.15 -8.89 5.78
CA ASP A 26 -9.90 -8.85 6.56
C ASP A 26 -8.66 -8.45 5.77
N ASN A 27 -8.67 -8.55 4.44
CA ASN A 27 -7.44 -8.41 3.63
C ASN A 27 -7.64 -7.46 2.44
N TYR A 28 -6.56 -6.80 2.06
CA TYR A 28 -6.37 -6.21 0.74
C TYR A 28 -5.59 -7.16 -0.16
N TYR A 29 -5.87 -7.08 -1.44
CA TYR A 29 -5.19 -7.82 -2.50
C TYR A 29 -4.83 -6.85 -3.63
N VAL A 30 -3.68 -7.04 -4.24
CA VAL A 30 -3.21 -6.26 -5.37
C VAL A 30 -2.82 -7.17 -6.51
N ASP A 31 -3.33 -6.88 -7.70
CA ASP A 31 -2.97 -7.54 -8.95
C ASP A 31 -2.59 -6.49 -9.99
N ALA A 32 -1.95 -6.93 -11.07
CA ALA A 32 -1.85 -6.14 -12.28
C ALA A 32 -2.56 -6.81 -13.45
N VAL A 33 -3.26 -6.00 -14.25
CA VAL A 33 -3.94 -6.47 -15.45
C VAL A 33 -3.45 -5.65 -16.62
N ARG A 34 -2.90 -6.33 -17.62
CA ARG A 34 -2.55 -5.70 -18.89
C ARG A 34 -3.70 -5.87 -19.88
N VAL A 35 -4.15 -4.75 -20.43
CA VAL A 35 -5.27 -4.66 -21.37
C VAL A 35 -4.75 -4.09 -22.69
N GLY A 36 -4.12 -4.96 -23.49
CA GLY A 36 -3.61 -4.64 -24.82
C GLY A 36 -4.43 -5.33 -25.91
N ARG A 37 -3.76 -6.03 -26.83
CA ARG A 37 -4.42 -6.91 -27.82
C ARG A 37 -5.11 -8.12 -27.17
N SER A 38 -4.58 -8.56 -26.04
CA SER A 38 -5.15 -9.59 -25.18
C SER A 38 -5.14 -9.10 -23.72
N ILE A 39 -5.94 -9.75 -22.89
CA ILE A 39 -5.93 -9.55 -21.44
C ILE A 39 -4.92 -10.52 -20.83
N LYS A 40 -3.99 -9.99 -20.03
CA LYS A 40 -3.07 -10.78 -19.22
C LYS A 40 -3.17 -10.33 -17.76
N ILE A 41 -3.31 -11.29 -16.86
CA ILE A 41 -3.35 -11.06 -15.42
C ILE A 41 -1.99 -11.43 -14.84
N TYR A 42 -1.44 -10.54 -14.03
CA TYR A 42 -0.27 -10.78 -13.19
C TYR A 42 -0.76 -10.84 -11.75
N PRO A 43 -0.88 -12.05 -11.17
CA PRO A 43 -1.21 -12.20 -9.76
C PRO A 43 -0.21 -11.45 -8.91
N GLY A 44 -0.67 -10.86 -7.83
CA GLY A 44 0.19 -10.14 -6.90
C GLY A 44 0.02 -10.59 -5.47
N GLU A 45 0.13 -9.62 -4.58
CA GLU A 45 0.26 -9.80 -3.16
C GLU A 45 -1.05 -9.55 -2.42
N SER A 46 -1.09 -10.01 -1.17
CA SER A 46 -2.19 -9.74 -0.24
C SER A 46 -1.63 -9.38 1.13
N THR A 47 -2.36 -8.55 1.87
CA THR A 47 -1.98 -8.14 3.22
C THR A 47 -3.22 -7.92 4.09
N PRO A 48 -3.17 -8.21 5.39
CA PRO A 48 -4.26 -7.87 6.30
C PRO A 48 -4.51 -6.37 6.35
N LYS A 49 -5.77 -5.97 6.52
CA LYS A 49 -6.13 -4.58 6.79
C LYS A 49 -5.53 -4.14 8.12
N LEU A 50 -5.13 -2.87 8.20
CA LEU A 50 -4.55 -2.30 9.41
C LEU A 50 -5.51 -2.39 10.61
N ASN A 51 -5.11 -3.13 11.64
CA ASN A 51 -5.69 -3.12 12.97
C ASN A 51 -4.65 -2.59 13.97
N VAL A 52 -4.80 -1.31 14.33
CA VAL A 52 -3.86 -0.60 15.19
C VAL A 52 -3.72 -1.26 16.56
N LYS A 53 -4.81 -1.79 17.13
CA LYS A 53 -4.79 -2.39 18.47
C LYS A 53 -3.95 -3.66 18.52
N THR A 54 -3.99 -4.47 17.46
CA THR A 54 -3.27 -5.74 17.40
C THR A 54 -1.85 -5.57 16.89
N GLN A 55 -1.63 -4.67 15.94
CA GLN A 55 -0.33 -4.47 15.28
C GLN A 55 0.56 -3.47 16.02
N PHE A 56 -0.02 -2.52 16.75
CA PHE A 56 0.69 -1.51 17.54
C PHE A 56 0.16 -1.48 18.98
N PRO A 57 0.25 -2.59 19.74
CA PRO A 57 -0.35 -2.69 21.09
C PRO A 57 0.29 -1.73 22.11
N TRP A 58 1.48 -1.22 21.80
CA TRP A 58 2.21 -0.25 22.62
C TRP A 58 1.73 1.19 22.44
N LEU A 59 0.99 1.49 21.38
CA LEU A 59 0.60 2.84 21.02
C LEU A 59 -0.53 3.33 21.93
N ASP A 60 -0.29 4.41 22.66
CA ASP A 60 -1.34 5.09 23.41
C ASP A 60 -2.39 5.66 22.42
N PRO A 61 -3.68 5.27 22.53
CA PRO A 61 -4.74 5.79 21.67
C PRO A 61 -4.95 7.30 21.75
N GLN A 62 -4.44 7.97 22.79
CA GLN A 62 -4.53 9.43 22.96
C GLN A 62 -3.32 10.19 22.41
N SER A 63 -2.24 9.48 22.05
CA SER A 63 -1.01 10.06 21.50
C SER A 63 -1.22 10.80 20.17
N GLN A 64 -0.29 11.68 19.84
CA GLN A 64 -0.26 12.37 18.57
C GLN A 64 -0.06 11.39 17.40
N GLN A 65 0.77 10.35 17.57
CA GLN A 65 0.93 9.31 16.54
C GLN A 65 -0.39 8.57 16.24
N ALA A 66 -1.19 8.22 17.25
CA ALA A 66 -2.50 7.59 17.03
C ALA A 66 -3.45 8.48 16.21
N LYS A 67 -3.44 9.80 16.47
CA LYS A 67 -4.20 10.78 15.67
C LYS A 67 -3.68 10.88 14.24
N ASP A 68 -2.36 10.80 14.06
CA ASP A 68 -1.74 10.88 12.74
C ASP A 68 -2.00 9.64 11.88
N ILE A 69 -2.09 8.45 12.49
CA ILE A 69 -2.54 7.23 11.79
C ILE A 69 -3.93 7.45 11.19
N GLU A 70 -4.86 8.03 11.94
CA GLU A 70 -6.23 8.24 11.46
C GLU A 70 -6.31 9.36 10.41
N ARG A 71 -5.47 10.40 10.52
CA ARG A 71 -5.30 11.39 9.44
C ARG A 71 -4.77 10.74 8.17
N PHE A 72 -3.76 9.89 8.29
CA PHE A 72 -3.19 9.16 7.15
C PHE A 72 -4.20 8.17 6.55
N ARG A 73 -4.98 7.46 7.38
CA ARG A 73 -6.07 6.59 6.94
C ARG A 73 -7.11 7.35 6.12
N TRP A 74 -7.52 8.53 6.58
CA TRP A 74 -8.45 9.38 5.85
C TRP A 74 -7.89 9.81 4.49
N PHE A 75 -6.64 10.29 4.44
CA PHE A 75 -5.96 10.68 3.18
C PHE A 75 -5.80 9.50 2.21
N SER A 76 -5.55 8.33 2.77
CA SER A 76 -5.42 7.06 2.04
C SER A 76 -6.77 6.45 1.65
N ASN A 77 -7.89 7.10 2.00
CA ASN A 77 -9.25 6.58 1.78
C ASN A 77 -9.44 5.16 2.35
N GLY A 78 -8.86 4.89 3.51
CA GLY A 78 -8.92 3.60 4.21
C GLY A 78 -7.89 2.55 3.77
N PHE A 79 -7.19 2.75 2.65
CA PHE A 79 -6.25 1.79 2.04
C PHE A 79 -4.88 1.74 2.73
N VAL A 80 -4.89 1.67 4.06
CA VAL A 80 -3.68 1.62 4.89
C VAL A 80 -3.44 0.23 5.45
N VAL A 81 -2.18 -0.17 5.46
CA VAL A 81 -1.71 -1.48 5.91
C VAL A 81 -0.39 -1.28 6.67
N GLN A 82 -0.07 -2.20 7.58
CA GLN A 82 1.30 -2.28 8.12
C GLN A 82 2.23 -2.74 6.99
N ASP A 83 3.39 -2.14 6.90
CA ASP A 83 4.41 -2.55 5.91
C ASP A 83 4.87 -3.98 6.26
N PRO A 84 4.84 -4.94 5.31
CA PRO A 84 5.28 -6.31 5.56
C PRO A 84 6.78 -6.41 5.88
N ASP A 85 7.58 -5.44 5.44
CA ASP A 85 9.03 -5.43 5.63
C ASP A 85 9.47 -4.52 6.79
N ASP A 86 8.56 -3.73 7.36
CA ASP A 86 8.83 -2.84 8.50
C ASP A 86 7.60 -2.71 9.43
N GLU A 87 7.63 -3.42 10.55
CA GLU A 87 6.54 -3.42 11.53
C GLU A 87 6.24 -2.03 12.10
N MET A 88 7.19 -1.10 12.08
CA MET A 88 6.98 0.27 12.59
C MET A 88 6.38 1.21 11.54
N ARG A 89 6.08 0.71 10.34
CA ARG A 89 5.62 1.53 9.23
C ARG A 89 4.22 1.18 8.80
N ILE A 90 3.44 2.21 8.47
CA ILE A 90 2.12 2.09 7.87
C ILE A 90 2.17 2.73 6.49
N VAL A 91 1.66 2.03 5.48
CA VAL A 91 1.74 2.45 4.07
C VAL A 91 0.38 2.52 3.40
N ASP A 92 0.30 3.30 2.32
CA ASP A 92 -0.85 3.38 1.43
C ASP A 92 -0.70 2.37 0.29
N VAL A 93 -1.50 1.30 0.30
CA VAL A 93 -1.39 0.18 -0.66
C VAL A 93 -1.73 0.60 -2.10
N ARG A 94 -2.30 1.80 -2.29
CA ARG A 94 -2.77 2.21 -3.60
C ARG A 94 -1.64 2.40 -4.58
N TYR A 95 -0.45 2.83 -4.17
CA TYR A 95 0.58 3.28 -5.12
C TYR A 95 1.89 2.53 -4.94
N SER A 96 2.32 1.85 -6.00
CA SER A 96 3.59 1.12 -6.09
C SER A 96 4.16 1.28 -7.50
N ILE A 97 5.48 1.10 -7.65
CA ILE A 97 6.13 1.11 -8.99
C ILE A 97 5.71 -0.14 -9.75
N VAL A 98 5.86 -1.32 -9.14
CA VAL A 98 5.39 -2.59 -9.69
C VAL A 98 3.93 -2.78 -9.25
N PRO A 99 2.97 -2.83 -10.19
CA PRO A 99 1.55 -2.69 -9.87
C PRO A 99 0.95 -3.83 -9.03
N ASN A 100 1.46 -5.05 -9.16
CA ASN A 100 0.99 -6.22 -8.41
C ASN A 100 1.72 -6.41 -7.07
N GLN A 101 2.41 -5.39 -6.55
CA GLN A 101 3.13 -5.44 -5.26
C GLN A 101 2.59 -4.43 -4.24
N ILE A 102 2.85 -4.70 -2.97
CA ILE A 102 2.59 -3.89 -1.77
C ILE A 102 3.87 -3.13 -1.36
N ASN A 103 4.75 -2.84 -2.32
CA ASN A 103 5.89 -1.93 -2.13
C ASN A 103 5.43 -0.48 -2.36
N ALA A 104 4.96 0.17 -1.29
CA ALA A 104 4.27 1.44 -1.37
C ALA A 104 5.21 2.64 -1.52
N LEU A 105 4.80 3.61 -2.36
CA LEU A 105 5.56 4.83 -2.61
C LEU A 105 5.65 5.78 -1.40
N TRP A 106 4.74 5.66 -0.43
CA TRP A 106 4.76 6.50 0.76
C TRP A 106 4.09 5.82 1.96
N GLY A 107 4.43 6.31 3.14
CA GLY A 107 3.90 5.85 4.41
C GLY A 107 4.23 6.79 5.55
N ILE A 108 3.96 6.31 6.76
CA ILE A 108 4.32 6.95 8.01
C ILE A 108 5.07 5.95 8.89
N ASN A 109 6.13 6.40 9.55
CA ASN A 109 6.90 5.63 10.51
C ASN A 109 6.49 6.03 11.93
N LEU A 110 6.27 5.02 12.74
CA LEU A 110 5.90 5.12 14.13
C LEU A 110 7.13 4.86 15.00
N SER A 111 7.09 5.39 16.22
CA SER A 111 8.19 5.21 17.18
C SER A 111 7.63 4.97 18.58
N PRO A 112 7.91 3.80 19.20
CA PRO A 112 7.57 3.53 20.60
C PRO A 112 8.28 4.44 21.61
N LYS A 113 9.33 5.14 21.17
CA LYS A 113 10.13 6.04 22.01
C LYS A 113 9.67 7.50 21.92
N ALA A 114 8.72 7.79 21.05
CA ALA A 114 8.22 9.13 20.85
C ALA A 114 7.48 9.63 22.10
N SER A 115 7.55 10.94 22.33
CA SER A 115 6.73 11.57 23.36
C SER A 115 5.24 11.60 22.97
N ALA A 116 4.35 11.85 23.93
CA ALA A 116 2.91 11.82 23.71
C ALA A 116 2.41 12.77 22.60
N ASP A 117 3.11 13.90 22.40
CA ASP A 117 2.76 14.93 21.40
C ASP A 117 3.62 14.87 20.14
N GLU A 118 4.53 13.90 20.03
CA GLU A 118 5.42 13.75 18.89
C GLU A 118 4.73 13.08 17.70
N HIS A 119 4.91 13.69 16.53
CA HIS A 119 4.30 13.26 15.28
C HIS A 119 5.01 12.06 14.66
N VAL A 120 4.28 11.29 13.86
CA VAL A 120 4.89 10.26 12.98
C VAL A 120 5.79 10.92 11.93
N GLU A 121 6.81 10.20 11.48
CA GLU A 121 7.63 10.62 10.35
C GLU A 121 6.95 10.23 9.04
N TYR A 122 6.69 11.18 8.15
CA TYR A 122 6.22 10.88 6.80
C TYR A 122 7.38 10.45 5.90
N THR A 123 7.27 9.28 5.27
CA THR A 123 8.29 8.75 4.36
C THR A 123 7.76 8.64 2.94
N ALA A 124 8.59 9.04 1.97
CA ALA A 124 8.30 8.90 0.55
C ALA A 124 9.41 8.10 -0.12
N HIS A 125 9.12 6.85 -0.47
CA HIS A 125 10.00 5.99 -1.23
C HIS A 125 9.74 6.22 -2.72
N ARG A 126 10.26 7.34 -3.22
CA ARG A 126 10.12 7.74 -4.63
C ARG A 126 11.15 7.06 -5.55
N GLY A 127 12.16 6.40 -4.98
CA GLY A 127 13.14 5.64 -5.73
C GLY A 127 12.58 4.26 -6.08
N SER A 128 12.73 3.87 -7.34
CA SER A 128 12.56 2.48 -7.78
C SER A 128 13.93 1.84 -7.93
N THR A 129 14.06 0.55 -7.61
CA THR A 129 15.26 -0.22 -7.93
C THR A 129 15.39 -0.42 -9.45
N ALA A 130 16.53 -0.95 -9.90
CA ALA A 130 16.66 -1.34 -11.30
C ALA A 130 15.73 -2.53 -11.62
N GLU A 131 15.59 -3.45 -10.66
CA GLU A 131 14.70 -4.61 -10.74
C GLU A 131 13.23 -4.21 -10.86
N ASP A 132 12.77 -3.23 -10.07
CA ASP A 132 11.39 -2.72 -10.12
C ASP A 132 11.05 -2.18 -11.50
N ARG A 133 11.96 -1.36 -12.06
CA ARG A 133 11.80 -0.77 -13.39
C ARG A 133 11.75 -1.83 -14.46
N GLN A 134 12.66 -2.81 -14.40
CA GLN A 134 12.69 -3.89 -15.38
C GLN A 134 11.42 -4.74 -15.30
N THR A 135 10.95 -5.06 -14.10
CA THR A 135 9.71 -5.82 -13.88
C THR A 135 8.51 -5.08 -14.47
N PHE A 136 8.39 -3.78 -14.22
CA PHE A 136 7.33 -2.97 -14.78
C PHE A 136 7.40 -2.86 -16.32
N LEU A 137 8.60 -2.66 -16.88
CA LEU A 137 8.80 -2.62 -18.33
C LEU A 137 8.39 -3.94 -19.00
N ASN A 138 8.72 -5.08 -18.39
CA ASN A 138 8.31 -6.38 -18.90
C ASN A 138 6.78 -6.51 -18.96
N MET A 139 6.05 -5.99 -17.98
CA MET A 139 4.58 -5.97 -18.01
C MET A 139 4.02 -5.08 -19.13
N LEU A 140 4.74 -4.03 -19.56
CA LEU A 140 4.30 -3.17 -20.65
C LEU A 140 4.50 -3.85 -22.01
N THR A 141 5.64 -4.52 -22.20
CA THR A 141 6.09 -5.03 -23.50
C THR A 141 5.72 -6.48 -23.78
N ASP A 142 5.16 -7.19 -22.81
CA ASP A 142 4.68 -8.58 -22.95
C ASP A 142 3.78 -8.82 -24.18
#